data_AF-A0A099KXE5-F1
#
_entry.id   AF-A0A099KXE5-F1
#
_cell.length_a   1.000
_cell.length_b   1.000
_cell.length_c   1.000
_cell.angle_alpha   90.00
_cell.angle_beta   90.00
_cell.angle_gamma   90.00
#
_symmetry.space_group_name_H-M   'P 1'
#
loop_
_entity.id
_entity.type
_entity.pdbx_description
1 polymer ?
#
loop_
_entity_poly.entity_id
_entity_poly.type
_entity_poly.pdbx_seq_one_letter_code
_entity_poly.pdbx_strand_id
1 'polypeptide(L)'
;MVKQFSYSQALLALAIALLALSLFKFTMHVPAIISAIEKTTTTVDLVSPKVDDIVSEVALVRIEVSKVRNLVSQQTPAILSQVEATLPVVQQVIVESEYYSRQLPRLLDQIANIEQQVEELQASMPAILKRVDDVVITTNNTTEEVARWRPHSTHYLKEIELSREYIPEYLSRIENTVADAKTVGSEASSGLVSGFFKGVINLPFEVVSGLTGIVDADSRSAKYLTARDIALMQEKVVALLNDSNQTKSVWQNVESGNRGTIIKGKKTTKNKQQCLMVTFNNSFGDEKETLKELMCINDKGLWKVI
;
A
#
# COMPACT_ATOMS: atom_id res chain seq x y z
N MET A 1 101.77 118.31 89.27
CA MET A 1 102.26 117.15 88.50
C MET A 1 101.20 116.04 88.63
N VAL A 2 101.03 115.23 87.58
CA VAL A 2 99.97 114.23 87.31
C VAL A 2 98.71 114.80 86.62
N LYS A 3 98.57 114.45 85.33
CA LYS A 3 97.48 114.79 84.41
C LYS A 3 96.20 114.06 84.83
N GLN A 4 95.06 114.75 84.92
CA GLN A 4 93.74 114.11 85.04
C GLN A 4 93.32 113.58 83.66
N PHE A 5 93.24 112.26 83.51
CA PHE A 5 92.75 111.59 82.31
C PHE A 5 91.22 111.45 82.42
N SER A 6 90.46 112.00 81.47
CA SER A 6 88.99 111.92 81.47
C SER A 6 88.52 110.60 80.87
N TYR A 7 87.92 109.72 81.68
CA TYR A 7 87.37 108.42 81.26
C TYR A 7 86.33 108.52 80.12
N SER A 8 85.61 109.65 80.01
CA SER A 8 84.64 109.86 78.93
C SER A 8 85.29 110.00 77.56
N GLN A 9 86.52 110.54 77.47
CA GLN A 9 87.25 110.67 76.20
C GLN A 9 87.77 109.31 75.71
N ALA A 10 88.17 108.42 76.61
CA ALA A 10 88.58 107.07 76.26
C ALA A 10 87.40 106.19 75.77
N LEU A 11 86.23 106.30 76.42
CA LEU A 11 85.01 105.61 75.99
C LEU A 11 84.51 106.12 74.63
N LEU A 12 84.58 107.43 74.37
CA LEU A 12 84.23 108.00 73.07
C LEU A 12 85.18 107.49 71.97
N ALA A 13 86.49 107.47 72.22
CA ALA A 13 87.47 106.96 71.27
C ALA A 13 87.27 105.45 70.97
N LEU A 14 86.94 104.65 71.99
CA LEU A 14 86.60 103.23 71.82
C LEU A 14 85.32 103.05 71.00
N ALA A 15 84.29 103.87 71.25
CA ALA A 15 83.05 103.84 70.47
C ALA A 15 83.30 104.23 69.00
N ILE A 16 84.14 105.24 68.74
CA ILE A 16 84.54 105.64 67.39
C ILE A 16 85.34 104.52 66.71
N ALA A 17 86.24 103.84 67.43
CA ALA A 17 87.00 102.71 66.89
C ALA A 17 86.11 101.51 66.55
N LEU A 18 85.13 101.17 67.41
CA LEU A 18 84.16 100.11 67.15
C LEU A 18 83.24 100.45 65.97
N LEU A 19 82.81 101.72 65.87
CA LEU A 19 82.04 102.21 64.72
C LEU A 19 82.86 102.09 63.43
N ALA A 20 84.11 102.56 63.43
CA ALA A 20 85.01 102.45 62.29
C ALA A 20 85.26 100.99 61.89
N LEU A 21 85.42 100.07 62.86
CA LEU A 21 85.56 98.64 62.60
C LEU A 21 84.29 98.05 61.96
N SER A 22 83.10 98.45 62.45
CA SER A 22 81.81 98.01 61.91
C SER A 22 81.60 98.52 60.48
N LEU A 23 81.95 99.78 60.20
CA LEU A 23 81.90 100.38 58.86
C LEU A 23 82.92 99.73 57.92
N PHE A 24 84.10 99.38 58.41
CA PHE A 24 85.10 98.65 57.63
C PHE A 24 84.63 97.23 57.30
N LYS A 25 84.08 96.50 58.28
CA LYS A 25 83.48 95.18 58.04
C LYS A 25 82.32 95.24 57.06
N PHE A 26 81.44 96.22 57.18
CA PHE A 26 80.36 96.43 56.21
C PHE A 26 80.90 96.71 54.81
N THR A 27 81.88 97.61 54.69
CA THR A 27 82.55 97.94 53.42
C THR A 27 83.22 96.71 52.79
N MET A 28 83.80 95.80 53.57
CA MET A 28 84.35 94.53 53.08
C MET A 28 83.30 93.59 52.48
N HIS A 29 82.04 93.69 52.90
CA HIS A 29 80.93 92.88 52.37
C HIS A 29 80.22 93.53 51.16
N VAL A 30 80.38 94.83 50.93
CA VAL A 30 79.78 95.55 49.79
C VAL A 30 80.13 94.92 48.43
N PRO A 31 81.39 94.55 48.12
CA PRO A 31 81.72 93.90 46.85
C PRO A 31 81.01 92.56 46.63
N ALA A 32 80.84 91.76 47.69
CA ALA A 32 80.14 90.48 47.60
C ALA A 32 78.64 90.68 47.33
N ILE A 33 78.03 91.70 47.94
CA ILE A 33 76.63 92.08 47.69
C ILE A 33 76.46 92.57 46.25
N ILE A 34 77.36 93.44 45.77
CA ILE A 34 77.33 93.93 44.38
C ILE A 34 77.46 92.76 43.40
N SER A 35 78.40 91.83 43.62
CA SER A 35 78.56 90.65 42.77
C SER A 35 77.33 89.73 42.79
N ALA A 36 76.66 89.57 43.92
CA ALA A 36 75.42 88.80 44.02
C ALA A 36 74.27 89.48 43.25
N ILE A 37 74.16 90.81 43.34
CA ILE A 37 73.17 91.60 42.58
C ILE A 37 73.45 91.49 41.08
N GLU A 38 74.71 91.60 40.67
CA GLU A 38 75.11 91.47 39.26
C GLU A 38 74.80 90.07 38.71
N LYS A 39 75.18 89.00 39.41
CA LYS A 39 74.83 87.62 39.03
C LYS A 39 73.32 87.38 38.96
N THR A 40 72.57 87.95 39.90
CA THR A 40 71.11 87.83 39.91
C THR A 40 70.50 88.58 38.72
N THR A 41 70.99 89.79 38.43
CA THR A 41 70.54 90.60 37.29
C THR A 41 70.85 89.89 35.98
N THR A 42 72.07 89.37 35.79
CA THR A 42 72.42 88.59 34.60
C THR A 42 71.58 87.32 34.46
N THR A 43 71.27 86.63 35.56
CA THR A 43 70.40 85.44 35.51
C THR A 43 68.98 85.81 35.13
N VAL A 44 68.45 86.92 35.65
CA VAL A 44 67.14 87.46 35.28
C VAL A 44 67.13 87.87 33.80
N ASP A 45 68.16 88.56 33.32
CA ASP A 45 68.29 88.97 31.91
C ASP A 45 68.38 87.76 30.96
N LEU A 46 69.00 86.65 31.40
CA LEU A 46 69.08 85.41 30.62
C LEU A 46 67.80 84.56 30.67
N VAL A 47 67.00 84.68 31.73
CA VAL A 47 65.79 83.87 31.95
C VAL A 47 64.54 84.57 31.41
N SER A 48 64.46 85.90 31.49
CA SER A 48 63.32 86.68 30.98
C SER A 48 62.94 86.33 29.53
N PRO A 49 63.86 86.33 28.55
CA PRO A 49 63.49 85.98 27.17
C PRO A 49 63.05 84.51 27.04
N LYS A 50 63.62 83.59 27.83
CA LYS A 50 63.20 82.17 27.83
C LYS A 50 61.79 81.97 28.36
N VAL A 51 61.36 82.80 29.30
CA VAL A 51 59.98 82.78 29.82
C VAL A 51 59.01 83.27 28.74
N ASP A 52 59.36 84.33 28.01
CA ASP A 52 58.54 84.83 26.90
C ASP A 52 58.43 83.79 25.76
N ASP A 53 59.53 83.13 25.42
CA ASP A 53 59.56 82.04 24.43
C ASP A 53 58.64 80.88 24.86
N ILE A 54 58.74 80.42 26.11
CA ILE A 54 57.86 79.35 26.65
C ILE A 54 56.39 79.79 26.63
N VAL A 55 56.08 81.04 26.99
CA VAL A 55 54.71 81.57 26.93
C VAL A 55 54.19 81.55 25.50
N SER A 56 55.02 81.87 24.51
CA SER A 56 54.66 81.84 23.10
C SER A 56 54.43 80.40 22.59
N GLU A 57 55.28 79.44 22.96
CA GLU A 57 55.11 78.03 22.61
C GLU A 57 53.85 77.45 23.25
N VAL A 58 53.59 77.75 24.52
CA VAL A 58 52.36 77.35 25.21
C VAL A 58 51.12 77.93 24.54
N ALA A 59 51.19 79.16 24.02
CA ALA A 59 50.09 79.75 23.25
C ALA A 59 49.83 79.00 21.94
N LEU A 60 50.88 78.58 21.21
CA LEU A 60 50.75 77.77 20.00
C LEU A 60 50.17 76.38 20.31
N VAL A 61 50.66 75.70 21.35
CA VAL A 61 50.14 74.40 21.81
C VAL A 61 48.66 74.51 22.17
N ARG A 62 48.25 75.60 22.85
CA ARG A 62 46.83 75.82 23.20
C ARG A 62 45.95 75.94 21.95
N ILE A 63 46.44 76.58 20.89
CA ILE A 63 45.73 76.69 19.60
C ILE A 63 45.62 75.32 18.94
N GLU A 64 46.69 74.54 18.89
CA GLU A 64 46.68 73.19 18.31
C GLU A 64 45.75 72.24 19.07
N VAL A 65 45.82 72.22 20.41
CA VAL A 65 44.91 71.44 21.26
C VAL A 65 43.46 71.84 21.03
N SER A 66 43.19 73.13 20.82
CA SER A 66 41.83 73.61 20.50
C SER A 66 41.34 73.13 19.13
N LYS A 67 42.23 73.11 18.11
CA LYS A 67 41.91 72.55 16.79
C LYS A 67 41.63 71.04 16.87
N VAL A 68 42.47 70.29 17.58
CA VAL A 68 42.27 68.83 17.79
C VAL A 68 40.96 68.58 18.52
N ARG A 69 40.66 69.34 19.60
CA ARG A 69 39.40 69.20 20.33
C ARG A 69 38.18 69.47 19.45
N ASN A 70 38.26 70.45 18.55
CA ASN A 70 37.18 70.73 17.59
C ASN A 70 37.01 69.60 16.56
N LEU A 71 38.11 69.09 16.00
CA LEU A 71 38.07 67.96 15.06
C LEU A 71 37.48 66.70 15.71
N VAL A 72 37.91 66.36 16.92
CA VAL A 72 37.36 65.25 17.71
C VAL A 72 35.87 65.49 17.97
N SER A 73 35.49 66.69 18.41
CA SER A 73 34.08 67.02 18.69
C SER A 73 33.18 66.94 17.44
N GLN A 74 33.74 67.17 16.25
CA GLN A 74 33.00 67.03 14.98
C GLN A 74 32.93 65.58 14.50
N GLN A 75 34.00 64.80 14.65
CA GLN A 75 34.08 63.43 14.12
C GLN A 75 33.45 62.38 15.04
N THR A 76 33.56 62.54 16.36
CA THR A 76 33.05 61.58 17.34
C THR A 76 31.54 61.30 17.19
N PRO A 77 30.66 62.31 17.02
CA PRO A 77 29.23 62.06 16.82
C PRO A 77 28.91 61.29 15.53
N ALA A 78 29.62 61.60 14.44
CA ALA A 78 29.41 60.92 13.15
C ALA A 78 29.81 59.45 13.22
N ILE A 79 30.95 59.13 13.85
CA ILE A 79 31.42 57.76 14.05
C ILE A 79 30.46 57.00 14.97
N LEU A 80 30.05 57.61 16.09
CA LEU A 80 29.08 57.01 17.02
C LEU A 80 27.75 56.70 16.32
N SER A 81 27.24 57.64 15.51
CA SER A 81 26.02 57.43 14.73
C SER A 81 26.15 56.30 13.71
N GLN A 82 27.29 56.18 13.03
CA GLN A 82 27.56 55.06 12.12
C GLN A 82 27.63 53.72 12.85
N VAL A 83 28.28 53.68 14.01
CA VAL A 83 28.34 52.48 14.85
C VAL A 83 26.95 52.09 15.34
N GLU A 84 26.16 53.05 15.83
CA GLU A 84 24.80 52.82 16.30
C GLU A 84 23.87 52.34 15.17
N ALA A 85 24.03 52.87 13.95
CA ALA A 85 23.31 52.40 12.77
C ALA A 85 23.73 51.00 12.30
N THR A 86 24.98 50.59 12.56
CA THR A 86 25.52 49.28 12.14
C THR A 86 25.15 48.16 13.11
N LEU A 87 25.01 48.46 14.41
CA LEU A 87 24.62 47.49 15.44
C LEU A 87 23.37 46.67 15.10
N PRO A 88 22.22 47.24 14.68
CA PRO A 88 21.03 46.45 14.35
C PRO A 88 21.26 45.54 13.15
N VAL A 89 22.05 45.96 12.16
CA VAL A 89 22.38 45.15 10.99
C VAL A 89 23.21 43.93 11.40
N VAL A 90 24.22 44.12 12.24
CA VAL A 90 25.04 43.01 12.78
C VAL A 90 24.16 42.06 13.58
N GLN A 91 23.26 42.58 14.42
CA GLN A 91 22.34 41.76 15.20
C GLN A 91 21.41 40.95 14.30
N GLN A 92 20.88 41.55 13.23
CA GLN A 92 20.04 40.83 12.26
C GLN A 92 20.81 39.71 11.57
N VAL A 93 22.04 39.97 11.12
CA VAL A 93 22.90 38.95 10.49
C VAL A 93 23.17 37.78 11.44
N ILE A 94 23.39 38.04 12.74
CA ILE A 94 23.57 36.99 13.75
C ILE A 94 22.30 36.15 13.88
N VAL A 95 21.12 36.79 13.95
CA VAL A 95 19.84 36.07 14.06
C VAL A 95 19.56 35.22 12.82
N GLU A 96 19.80 35.74 11.62
CA GLU A 96 19.65 34.99 10.37
C GLU A 96 20.65 33.83 10.29
N SER A 97 21.90 34.06 10.69
CA SER A 97 22.93 33.02 10.75
C SER A 97 22.57 31.89 11.71
N GLU A 98 22.07 32.22 12.91
CA GLU A 98 21.56 31.24 13.86
C GLU A 98 20.36 30.46 13.30
N TYR A 99 19.45 31.14 12.62
CA TYR A 99 18.30 30.51 11.99
C TYR A 99 18.74 29.47 10.94
N TYR A 100 19.65 29.85 10.03
CA TYR A 100 20.21 28.91 9.04
C TYR A 100 20.97 27.77 9.72
N SER A 101 21.78 28.07 10.72
CA SER A 101 22.55 27.06 11.47
C SER A 101 21.64 26.02 12.12
N ARG A 102 20.47 26.40 12.65
CA ARG A 102 19.47 25.47 13.20
C ARG A 102 18.80 24.59 12.14
N GLN A 103 18.74 25.04 10.89
CA GLN A 103 18.13 24.28 9.78
C GLN A 103 19.11 23.30 9.12
N LEU A 104 20.40 23.60 9.14
CA LEU A 104 21.42 22.77 8.49
C LEU A 104 21.38 21.29 8.93
N PRO A 105 21.29 20.95 10.23
CA PRO A 105 21.21 19.54 10.65
C PRO A 105 20.03 18.80 10.02
N ARG A 106 18.84 19.44 10.00
CA ARG A 106 17.65 18.84 9.40
C ARG A 106 17.81 18.62 7.89
N LEU A 107 18.45 19.55 7.18
CA LEU A 107 18.73 19.39 5.75
C LEU A 107 19.73 18.25 5.51
N LEU A 108 20.77 18.13 6.34
CA LEU A 108 21.73 17.04 6.26
C LEU A 108 21.07 15.68 6.55
N ASP A 109 20.20 15.61 7.55
CA ASP A 109 19.42 14.40 7.87
C ASP A 109 18.49 14.02 6.70
N GLN A 110 17.88 15.00 6.04
CA GLN A 110 17.05 14.76 4.86
C GLN A 110 17.87 14.23 3.68
N ILE A 111 19.06 14.78 3.44
CA ILE A 111 19.97 14.31 2.39
C ILE A 111 20.41 12.88 2.68
N ALA A 112 20.81 12.57 3.92
CA ALA A 112 21.19 11.21 4.31
C ALA A 112 20.05 10.19 4.11
N ASN A 113 18.81 10.58 4.44
CA ASN A 113 17.65 9.72 4.19
C ASN A 113 17.39 9.50 2.69
N ILE A 114 17.60 10.52 1.85
CA ILE A 114 17.46 10.40 0.39
C ILE A 114 18.56 9.46 -0.15
N GLU A 115 19.80 9.60 0.32
CA GLU A 115 20.90 8.72 -0.08
C GLU A 115 20.60 7.25 0.23
N GLN A 116 20.09 6.96 1.43
CA GLN A 116 19.68 5.61 1.81
C GLN A 116 18.58 5.06 0.90
N GLN A 117 17.54 5.84 0.60
CA GLN A 117 16.46 5.41 -0.30
C GLN A 117 16.96 5.14 -1.72
N VAL A 118 17.91 5.94 -2.20
CA VAL A 118 18.54 5.72 -3.51
C VAL A 118 19.36 4.44 -3.51
N GLU A 119 20.08 4.13 -2.43
CA GLU A 119 20.84 2.88 -2.30
C GLU A 119 19.91 1.65 -2.29
N GLU A 120 18.82 1.70 -1.52
CA GLU A 120 17.80 0.64 -1.50
C GLU A 120 17.16 0.43 -2.89
N LEU A 121 16.85 1.53 -3.59
CA LEU A 121 16.33 1.47 -4.95
C LEU A 121 17.35 0.85 -5.91
N GLN A 122 18.61 1.28 -5.85
CA GLN A 122 19.69 0.74 -6.68
C GLN A 122 19.90 -0.76 -6.42
N ALA A 123 19.84 -1.20 -5.17
CA ALA A 123 19.92 -2.63 -4.81
C ALA A 123 18.73 -3.44 -5.35
N SER A 124 17.53 -2.85 -5.39
CA SER A 124 16.32 -3.51 -5.91
C SER A 124 16.23 -3.53 -7.44
N MET A 125 16.93 -2.62 -8.13
CA MET A 125 16.80 -2.39 -9.56
C MET A 125 17.12 -3.63 -10.42
N PRO A 126 18.16 -4.44 -10.14
CA PRO A 126 18.42 -5.67 -10.89
C PRO A 126 17.27 -6.69 -10.81
N ALA A 127 16.62 -6.81 -9.64
CA ALA A 127 15.49 -7.72 -9.47
C ALA A 127 14.24 -7.24 -10.22
N ILE A 128 14.01 -5.92 -10.26
CA ILE A 128 12.94 -5.30 -11.05
C ILE A 128 13.17 -5.56 -12.55
N LEU A 129 14.37 -5.29 -13.05
CA LEU A 129 14.74 -5.50 -14.44
C LEU A 129 14.59 -6.98 -14.83
N LYS A 130 15.08 -7.90 -14.00
CA LYS A 130 14.92 -9.34 -14.22
C LYS A 130 13.44 -9.74 -14.31
N ARG A 131 12.58 -9.20 -13.43
CA ARG A 131 11.14 -9.48 -13.48
C ARG A 131 10.52 -8.99 -14.78
N VAL A 132 10.93 -7.83 -15.28
CA VAL A 132 10.46 -7.30 -16.57
C VAL A 132 10.89 -8.25 -17.70
N ASP A 133 12.14 -8.71 -17.71
CA ASP A 133 12.63 -9.67 -18.70
C ASP A 133 11.84 -10.99 -18.65
N ASP A 134 11.61 -11.53 -17.45
CA ASP A 134 10.83 -12.76 -17.26
C ASP A 134 9.39 -12.62 -17.79
N VAL A 135 8.77 -11.44 -17.61
CA VAL A 135 7.43 -11.14 -18.15
C VAL A 135 7.46 -11.06 -19.68
N VAL A 136 8.48 -10.44 -20.27
CA VAL A 136 8.63 -10.38 -21.73
C VAL A 136 8.81 -11.78 -22.32
N ILE A 137 9.67 -12.61 -21.72
CA ILE A 137 9.88 -14.00 -22.13
C ILE A 137 8.58 -14.80 -22.04
N THR A 138 7.87 -14.69 -20.92
CA THR A 138 6.59 -15.41 -20.71
C THR A 138 5.54 -14.98 -21.74
N THR A 139 5.44 -13.68 -21.99
CA THR A 139 4.48 -13.12 -22.97
C THR A 139 4.79 -13.60 -24.39
N ASN A 140 6.06 -13.65 -24.77
CA ASN A 140 6.48 -14.19 -26.07
C ASN A 140 6.14 -15.68 -26.19
N ASN A 141 6.46 -16.47 -25.17
CA ASN A 141 6.14 -17.90 -25.15
C ASN A 141 4.63 -18.16 -25.26
N THR A 142 3.80 -17.43 -24.51
CA THR A 142 2.34 -17.52 -24.61
C THR A 142 1.83 -17.11 -26.00
N THR A 143 2.41 -16.06 -26.59
CA THR A 143 2.04 -15.61 -27.94
C THR A 143 2.38 -16.66 -28.99
N GLU A 144 3.54 -17.31 -28.88
CA GLU A 144 3.91 -18.44 -29.75
C GLU A 144 2.97 -19.64 -29.57
N GLU A 145 2.61 -19.98 -28.33
CA GLU A 145 1.69 -21.08 -28.06
C GLU A 145 0.30 -20.80 -28.66
N VAL A 146 -0.23 -19.59 -28.48
CA VAL A 146 -1.50 -19.16 -29.08
C VAL A 146 -1.42 -19.21 -30.61
N ALA A 147 -0.28 -18.83 -31.20
CA ALA A 147 -0.07 -18.94 -32.63
C ALA A 147 -0.12 -20.40 -33.12
N ARG A 148 0.38 -21.36 -32.33
CA ARG A 148 0.28 -22.81 -32.62
C ARG A 148 -1.14 -23.35 -32.46
N TRP A 149 -1.92 -22.82 -31.51
CA TRP A 149 -3.32 -23.21 -31.31
C TRP A 149 -4.28 -22.66 -32.37
N ARG A 150 -3.96 -21.52 -32.98
CA ARG A 150 -4.84 -20.86 -33.95
C ARG A 150 -5.25 -21.77 -35.12
N PRO A 151 -4.35 -22.51 -35.80
CA PRO A 151 -4.75 -23.47 -36.83
C PRO A 151 -5.69 -24.57 -36.35
N HIS A 152 -5.49 -25.09 -35.13
CA HIS A 152 -6.38 -26.11 -34.55
C HIS A 152 -7.79 -25.57 -34.36
N SER A 153 -7.93 -24.33 -33.86
CA SER A 153 -9.25 -23.71 -33.72
C SER A 153 -9.96 -23.56 -35.08
N THR A 154 -9.23 -23.17 -36.13
CA THR A 154 -9.77 -23.10 -37.49
C THR A 154 -10.19 -24.49 -38.00
N HIS A 155 -9.38 -25.53 -37.74
CA HIS A 155 -9.73 -26.90 -38.11
C HIS A 155 -10.99 -27.39 -37.39
N TYR A 156 -11.11 -27.17 -36.08
CA TYR A 156 -12.31 -27.55 -35.33
C TYR A 156 -13.56 -26.82 -35.84
N LEU A 157 -13.45 -25.53 -36.14
CA LEU A 157 -14.56 -24.79 -36.75
C LEU A 157 -14.95 -25.38 -38.10
N LYS A 158 -13.97 -25.82 -38.91
CA LYS A 158 -14.24 -26.47 -40.20
C LYS A 158 -14.94 -27.82 -40.03
N GLU A 159 -14.51 -28.65 -39.09
CA GLU A 159 -15.15 -29.94 -38.77
C GLU A 159 -16.58 -29.75 -38.25
N ILE A 160 -16.83 -28.73 -37.43
CA ILE A 160 -18.18 -28.39 -36.95
C ILE A 160 -19.06 -27.95 -38.11
N GLU A 161 -18.53 -27.14 -39.04
CA GLU A 161 -19.25 -26.73 -40.26
C GLU A 161 -19.64 -27.96 -41.10
N LEU A 162 -18.69 -28.85 -41.38
CA LEU A 162 -18.95 -30.10 -42.11
C LEU A 162 -19.95 -31.00 -41.39
N SER A 163 -19.84 -31.13 -40.07
CA SER A 163 -20.78 -31.92 -39.28
C SER A 163 -22.21 -31.36 -39.35
N ARG A 164 -22.37 -30.03 -39.35
CA ARG A 164 -23.67 -29.37 -39.51
C ARG A 164 -24.29 -29.62 -40.88
N GLU A 165 -23.47 -29.81 -41.91
CA GLU A 165 -23.91 -30.14 -43.27
C GLU A 165 -24.31 -31.62 -43.38
N TYR A 166 -23.50 -32.54 -42.82
CA TYR A 166 -23.72 -33.98 -42.95
C TYR A 166 -24.80 -34.55 -42.01
N ILE A 167 -24.97 -34.02 -40.80
CA ILE A 167 -25.94 -34.54 -39.83
C ILE A 167 -27.37 -34.56 -40.40
N PRO A 168 -27.90 -33.49 -41.02
CA PRO A 168 -29.22 -33.52 -41.66
C PRO A 168 -29.36 -34.59 -42.73
N GLU A 169 -28.32 -34.83 -43.52
CA GLU A 169 -28.33 -35.88 -44.55
C GLU A 169 -28.42 -37.27 -43.92
N TYR A 170 -27.61 -37.55 -42.89
CA TYR A 170 -27.68 -38.81 -42.16
C TYR A 170 -29.03 -39.01 -41.47
N LEU A 171 -29.59 -37.97 -40.84
CA LEU A 171 -30.92 -38.02 -40.22
C LEU A 171 -32.00 -38.32 -41.26
N SER A 172 -31.97 -37.63 -42.41
CA SER A 172 -32.90 -37.88 -43.51
C SER A 172 -32.79 -39.33 -44.02
N ARG A 173 -31.56 -39.87 -44.11
CA ARG A 173 -31.32 -41.25 -44.54
C ARG A 173 -31.86 -42.26 -43.53
N ILE A 174 -31.73 -41.97 -42.23
CA ILE A 174 -32.30 -42.79 -41.16
C ILE A 174 -33.83 -42.72 -41.21
N GLU A 175 -34.42 -41.54 -41.37
CA GLU A 175 -35.87 -41.36 -41.51
C GLU A 175 -36.42 -42.18 -42.68
N ASN A 176 -35.78 -42.11 -43.84
CA ASN A 176 -36.14 -42.92 -45.00
C ASN A 176 -35.98 -44.42 -44.73
N THR A 177 -34.87 -44.84 -44.10
CA THR A 177 -34.66 -46.26 -43.74
C THR A 177 -35.72 -46.76 -42.76
N VAL A 178 -36.13 -45.93 -41.79
CA VAL A 178 -37.21 -46.27 -40.84
C VAL A 178 -38.55 -46.33 -41.54
N ALA A 179 -38.83 -45.43 -42.49
CA ALA A 179 -40.04 -45.47 -43.31
C ALA A 179 -40.09 -46.73 -44.18
N ASP A 180 -38.98 -47.09 -44.83
CA ASP A 180 -38.83 -48.31 -45.61
C ASP A 180 -38.98 -49.55 -44.73
N ALA A 181 -38.31 -49.60 -43.58
CA ALA A 181 -38.41 -50.69 -42.61
C ALA A 181 -39.83 -50.83 -42.02
N LYS A 182 -40.56 -49.72 -41.84
CA LYS A 182 -41.97 -49.74 -41.46
C LYS A 182 -42.85 -50.32 -42.56
N THR A 183 -42.57 -49.97 -43.83
CA THR A 183 -43.30 -50.48 -44.99
C THR A 183 -43.05 -51.96 -45.16
N VAL A 184 -41.79 -52.39 -45.22
CA VAL A 184 -41.35 -53.79 -45.28
C VAL A 184 -41.82 -54.56 -44.05
N GLY A 185 -41.73 -53.96 -42.86
CA GLY A 185 -42.25 -54.54 -41.63
C GLY A 185 -43.76 -54.73 -41.68
N SER A 186 -44.53 -53.78 -42.22
CA SER A 186 -45.99 -53.91 -42.39
C SER A 186 -46.38 -54.95 -43.44
N GLU A 187 -45.62 -55.06 -44.53
CA GLU A 187 -45.83 -56.05 -45.58
C GLU A 187 -45.41 -57.45 -45.11
N ALA A 188 -44.25 -57.59 -44.45
CA ALA A 188 -43.77 -58.85 -43.89
C ALA A 188 -44.62 -59.33 -42.69
N SER A 189 -45.15 -58.41 -41.86
CA SER A 189 -46.07 -58.77 -40.76
C SER A 189 -47.52 -58.95 -41.21
N SER A 190 -47.85 -58.67 -42.48
CA SER A 190 -49.11 -59.10 -43.10
C SER A 190 -49.09 -60.57 -43.54
N GLY A 191 -47.89 -61.14 -43.68
CA GLY A 191 -47.66 -62.56 -43.92
C GLY A 191 -47.25 -63.31 -42.65
N LEU A 192 -48.23 -63.91 -41.97
CA LEU A 192 -48.05 -64.88 -40.88
C LEU A 192 -47.63 -64.29 -39.51
N VAL A 193 -48.35 -64.71 -38.46
CA VAL A 193 -48.14 -64.44 -37.02
C VAL A 193 -48.84 -63.19 -36.46
N SER A 194 -50.18 -63.28 -36.35
CA SER A 194 -51.05 -62.30 -35.68
C SER A 194 -51.15 -62.44 -34.16
N GLY A 195 -50.40 -63.34 -33.51
CA GLY A 195 -50.81 -63.84 -32.19
C GLY A 195 -50.09 -63.33 -30.94
N PHE A 196 -48.80 -62.97 -30.98
CA PHE A 196 -48.01 -63.00 -29.73
C PHE A 196 -46.98 -61.89 -29.48
N PHE A 197 -46.69 -61.01 -30.45
CA PHE A 197 -45.59 -60.03 -30.31
C PHE A 197 -45.99 -58.55 -30.35
N LYS A 198 -47.30 -58.22 -30.24
CA LYS A 198 -47.76 -56.81 -30.21
C LYS A 198 -47.59 -56.09 -28.85
N GLY A 199 -47.26 -56.80 -27.77
CA GLY A 199 -47.35 -56.26 -26.40
C GLY A 199 -46.19 -55.38 -25.94
N VAL A 200 -44.95 -55.64 -26.38
CA VAL A 200 -43.76 -55.05 -25.74
C VAL A 200 -43.27 -53.75 -26.41
N ILE A 201 -43.68 -53.48 -27.66
CA ILE A 201 -43.12 -52.36 -28.47
C ILE A 201 -44.00 -51.09 -28.40
N ASN A 202 -45.23 -51.16 -27.89
CA ASN A 202 -46.23 -50.09 -28.07
C ASN A 202 -46.52 -49.19 -26.84
N LEU A 203 -45.75 -49.31 -25.75
CA LEU A 203 -45.95 -48.43 -24.59
C LEU A 203 -45.24 -47.08 -24.79
N PRO A 204 -45.94 -45.95 -24.63
CA PRO A 204 -45.30 -44.62 -24.67
C PRO A 204 -44.21 -44.53 -23.60
N PHE A 205 -43.09 -43.86 -23.94
CA PHE A 205 -41.96 -43.68 -23.02
C PHE A 205 -42.37 -43.10 -21.66
N GLU A 206 -43.33 -42.18 -21.62
CA GLU A 206 -43.83 -41.59 -20.37
C GLU A 206 -44.43 -42.64 -19.42
N VAL A 207 -45.10 -43.66 -19.94
CA VAL A 207 -45.68 -44.76 -19.16
C VAL A 207 -44.56 -45.63 -18.59
N VAL A 208 -43.57 -45.99 -19.40
CA VAL A 208 -42.42 -46.80 -18.97
C VAL A 208 -41.61 -46.06 -17.90
N SER A 209 -41.38 -44.76 -18.09
CA SER A 209 -40.64 -43.92 -17.13
C SER A 209 -41.32 -43.80 -15.77
N GLY A 210 -42.66 -43.85 -15.71
CA GLY A 210 -43.40 -43.83 -14.45
C GLY A 210 -43.29 -45.14 -13.66
N LEU A 211 -42.89 -46.22 -14.32
CA LEU A 211 -42.82 -47.58 -13.79
C LEU A 211 -41.38 -48.06 -13.55
N THR A 212 -40.37 -47.20 -13.63
CA THR A 212 -38.97 -47.59 -13.42
C THR A 212 -38.68 -48.04 -11.99
N GLY A 213 -39.57 -47.74 -11.04
CA GLY A 213 -39.47 -48.15 -9.63
C GLY A 213 -40.26 -49.40 -9.26
N ILE A 214 -40.82 -50.17 -10.20
CA ILE A 214 -41.61 -51.37 -9.82
C ILE A 214 -40.76 -52.51 -9.22
N VAL A 215 -39.45 -52.38 -9.34
CA VAL A 215 -38.45 -53.28 -8.77
C VAL A 215 -37.42 -52.39 -8.08
N ASP A 216 -37.36 -52.46 -6.75
CA ASP A 216 -36.36 -51.73 -5.97
C ASP A 216 -34.94 -52.17 -6.36
N ALA A 217 -34.02 -51.23 -6.49
CA ALA A 217 -32.64 -51.51 -6.91
C ALA A 217 -31.91 -52.50 -5.96
N ASP A 218 -32.27 -52.49 -4.68
CA ASP A 218 -31.70 -53.37 -3.65
C ASP A 218 -32.48 -54.70 -3.48
N SER A 219 -33.54 -54.92 -4.26
CA SER A 219 -34.34 -56.14 -4.19
C SER A 219 -33.65 -57.34 -4.81
N ARG A 220 -34.08 -58.56 -4.42
CA ARG A 220 -33.63 -59.78 -5.11
C ARG A 220 -34.13 -59.78 -6.55
N SER A 221 -35.32 -59.24 -6.81
CA SER A 221 -35.89 -59.08 -8.13
C SER A 221 -34.96 -58.26 -9.05
N ALA A 222 -34.29 -57.22 -8.55
CA ALA A 222 -33.30 -56.47 -9.35
C ALA A 222 -32.09 -57.33 -9.76
N LYS A 223 -31.70 -58.32 -8.94
CA LYS A 223 -30.59 -59.23 -9.23
C LYS A 223 -30.95 -60.32 -10.24
N TYR A 224 -32.19 -60.84 -10.19
CA TYR A 224 -32.58 -62.04 -10.93
C TYR A 224 -33.51 -61.79 -12.13
N LEU A 225 -34.17 -60.63 -12.19
CA LEU A 225 -35.04 -60.27 -13.32
C LEU A 225 -34.23 -59.63 -14.43
N THR A 226 -34.48 -60.08 -15.66
CA THR A 226 -33.93 -59.48 -16.87
C THR A 226 -34.73 -58.23 -17.26
N ALA A 227 -34.15 -57.39 -18.12
CA ALA A 227 -34.86 -56.24 -18.68
C ALA A 227 -36.18 -56.65 -19.39
N ARG A 228 -36.22 -57.85 -19.99
CA ARG A 228 -37.42 -58.40 -20.62
C ARG A 228 -38.49 -58.81 -19.60
N ASP A 229 -38.07 -59.36 -18.45
CA ASP A 229 -38.99 -59.68 -17.35
C ASP A 229 -39.65 -58.40 -16.82
N ILE A 230 -38.85 -57.35 -16.59
CA ILE A 230 -39.33 -56.06 -16.11
C ILE A 230 -40.30 -55.43 -17.12
N ALA A 231 -39.99 -55.47 -18.42
CA ALA A 231 -40.88 -54.96 -19.47
C ALA A 231 -42.24 -55.71 -19.50
N LEU A 232 -42.23 -57.04 -19.39
CA LEU A 232 -43.45 -57.85 -19.32
C LEU A 232 -44.26 -57.52 -18.06
N MET A 233 -43.59 -57.30 -16.92
CA MET A 233 -44.25 -56.85 -15.69
C MET A 233 -44.92 -55.49 -15.88
N GLN A 234 -44.22 -54.51 -16.45
CA GLN A 234 -44.76 -53.17 -16.71
C GLN A 234 -46.00 -53.22 -17.61
N GLU A 235 -45.97 -54.02 -18.67
CA GLU A 235 -47.13 -54.25 -19.54
C GLU A 235 -48.34 -54.79 -18.76
N LYS A 236 -48.12 -55.84 -17.95
CA LYS A 236 -49.19 -56.46 -17.15
C LYS A 236 -49.70 -55.56 -16.04
N VAL A 237 -48.86 -54.68 -15.47
CA VAL A 237 -49.28 -53.64 -14.53
C VAL A 237 -50.22 -52.68 -15.24
N VAL A 238 -49.83 -52.12 -16.39
CA VAL A 238 -50.68 -51.15 -17.12
C VAL A 238 -52.04 -51.77 -17.48
N ALA A 239 -52.05 -53.00 -18.00
CA ALA A 239 -53.29 -53.71 -18.30
C ALA A 239 -54.16 -53.93 -17.05
N LEU A 240 -53.56 -54.37 -15.94
CA LEU A 240 -54.27 -54.61 -14.67
C LEU A 240 -54.80 -53.32 -14.04
N LEU A 241 -54.08 -52.20 -14.18
CA LEU A 241 -54.50 -50.93 -13.61
C LEU A 241 -55.63 -50.27 -14.41
N ASN A 242 -55.63 -50.45 -15.73
CA ASN A 242 -56.67 -49.94 -16.64
C ASN A 242 -57.99 -50.73 -16.56
N ASP A 243 -57.94 -52.02 -16.19
CA ASP A 243 -59.16 -52.82 -15.98
C ASP A 243 -59.69 -52.66 -14.54
N SER A 244 -60.93 -52.18 -14.38
CA SER A 244 -61.57 -52.01 -13.07
C SER A 244 -62.04 -53.31 -12.42
N ASN A 245 -62.24 -54.36 -13.21
CA ASN A 245 -62.81 -55.64 -12.77
C ASN A 245 -61.72 -56.67 -12.46
N GLN A 246 -60.50 -56.48 -12.97
CA GLN A 246 -59.36 -57.34 -12.66
C GLN A 246 -58.62 -56.88 -11.40
N THR A 247 -58.42 -57.81 -10.47
CA THR A 247 -57.69 -57.60 -9.21
C THR A 247 -56.33 -58.30 -9.19
N LYS A 248 -56.06 -59.16 -10.17
CA LYS A 248 -54.84 -59.96 -10.27
C LYS A 248 -54.47 -60.19 -11.73
N SER A 249 -53.18 -60.15 -12.03
CA SER A 249 -52.62 -60.51 -13.33
C SER A 249 -51.40 -61.42 -13.15
N VAL A 250 -51.14 -62.29 -14.12
CA VAL A 250 -49.99 -63.22 -14.11
C VAL A 250 -49.07 -62.84 -15.26
N TRP A 251 -47.77 -62.88 -14.99
CA TRP A 251 -46.73 -62.69 -15.99
C TRP A 251 -45.77 -63.88 -15.95
N GLN A 252 -45.26 -64.26 -17.12
CA GLN A 252 -44.27 -65.31 -17.25
C GLN A 252 -43.41 -64.98 -18.46
N ASN A 253 -42.09 -65.13 -18.29
CA ASN A 253 -41.15 -65.09 -19.40
C ASN A 253 -40.67 -66.52 -19.70
N VAL A 254 -40.98 -66.99 -20.91
CA VAL A 254 -40.59 -68.34 -21.36
C VAL A 254 -39.09 -68.49 -21.59
N GLU A 255 -38.37 -67.38 -21.86
CA GLU A 255 -36.94 -67.41 -22.13
C GLU A 255 -36.10 -67.48 -20.86
N SER A 256 -36.44 -66.67 -19.84
CA SER A 256 -35.74 -66.66 -18.54
C SER A 256 -36.27 -67.73 -17.58
N GLY A 257 -37.48 -68.25 -17.80
CA GLY A 257 -38.18 -69.13 -16.87
C GLY A 257 -38.78 -68.41 -15.65
N ASN A 258 -38.55 -67.10 -15.51
CA ASN A 258 -39.08 -66.29 -14.43
C ASN A 258 -40.59 -66.06 -14.58
N ARG A 259 -41.29 -66.00 -13.46
CA ARG A 259 -42.74 -65.83 -13.43
C ARG A 259 -43.20 -65.12 -12.19
N GLY A 260 -44.39 -64.55 -12.24
CA GLY A 260 -44.95 -63.93 -11.06
C GLY A 260 -46.41 -63.56 -11.20
N THR A 261 -46.91 -62.98 -10.12
CA THR A 261 -48.28 -62.52 -10.00
C THR A 261 -48.27 -61.09 -9.51
N ILE A 262 -49.09 -60.25 -10.15
CA ILE A 262 -49.32 -58.86 -9.77
C ILE A 262 -50.71 -58.77 -9.17
N ILE A 263 -50.84 -58.22 -7.96
CA ILE A 263 -52.10 -58.08 -7.24
C ILE A 263 -52.38 -56.59 -7.04
N LYS A 264 -53.57 -56.16 -7.48
CA LYS A 264 -54.08 -54.81 -7.34
C LYS A 264 -54.73 -54.65 -5.98
N GLY A 265 -54.17 -53.79 -5.13
CA GLY A 265 -54.72 -53.45 -3.83
C GLY A 265 -55.90 -52.48 -3.91
N LYS A 266 -56.42 -52.09 -2.74
CA LYS A 266 -57.53 -51.14 -2.63
C LYS A 266 -57.06 -49.73 -3.04
N LYS A 267 -57.93 -48.99 -3.72
CA LYS A 267 -57.71 -47.56 -4.01
C LYS A 267 -57.74 -46.77 -2.71
N THR A 268 -56.79 -45.88 -2.56
CA THR A 268 -56.63 -44.94 -1.45
C THR A 268 -56.39 -43.54 -2.01
N THR A 269 -56.63 -42.50 -1.23
CA THR A 269 -56.31 -41.13 -1.64
C THR A 269 -55.19 -40.61 -0.76
N LYS A 270 -54.07 -40.21 -1.37
CA LYS A 270 -52.92 -39.63 -0.67
C LYS A 270 -52.57 -38.32 -1.38
N ASN A 271 -52.45 -37.22 -0.63
CA ASN A 271 -52.10 -35.89 -1.18
C ASN A 271 -52.98 -35.45 -2.38
N LYS A 272 -54.30 -35.68 -2.31
CA LYS A 272 -55.27 -35.40 -3.39
C LYS A 272 -55.07 -36.21 -4.69
N GLN A 273 -54.18 -37.20 -4.70
CA GLN A 273 -53.97 -38.14 -5.81
C GLN A 273 -54.56 -39.51 -5.47
N GLN A 274 -55.12 -40.18 -6.49
CA GLN A 274 -55.61 -41.55 -6.35
C GLN A 274 -54.41 -42.51 -6.39
N CYS A 275 -54.24 -43.28 -5.32
CA CYS A 275 -53.15 -44.22 -5.15
C CYS A 275 -53.67 -45.64 -4.91
N LEU A 276 -52.86 -46.64 -5.23
CA LEU A 276 -53.13 -48.03 -4.89
C LEU A 276 -51.82 -48.76 -4.58
N MET A 277 -51.91 -49.75 -3.71
CA MET A 277 -50.79 -50.63 -3.43
C MET A 277 -50.79 -51.76 -4.46
N VAL A 278 -49.70 -51.95 -5.19
CA VAL A 278 -49.51 -53.11 -6.07
C VAL A 278 -48.55 -54.08 -5.41
N THR A 279 -48.97 -55.33 -5.26
CA THR A 279 -48.12 -56.39 -4.72
C THR A 279 -47.61 -57.28 -5.85
N PHE A 280 -46.31 -57.41 -5.97
CA PHE A 280 -45.63 -58.27 -6.93
C PHE A 280 -45.10 -59.50 -6.21
N ASN A 281 -45.61 -60.67 -6.55
CA ASN A 281 -45.06 -61.95 -6.09
C ASN A 281 -44.25 -62.56 -7.22
N ASN A 282 -42.93 -62.43 -7.15
CA ASN A 282 -41.99 -62.86 -8.17
C ASN A 282 -41.35 -64.19 -7.77
N SER A 283 -41.08 -65.05 -8.76
CA SER A 283 -40.44 -66.35 -8.61
C SER A 283 -39.41 -66.53 -9.71
N PHE A 284 -38.17 -66.80 -9.32
CA PHE A 284 -37.02 -66.95 -10.20
C PHE A 284 -36.23 -68.18 -9.74
N GLY A 285 -36.45 -69.33 -10.40
CA GLY A 285 -35.97 -70.63 -9.92
C GLY A 285 -36.63 -71.04 -8.60
N ASP A 286 -35.81 -71.43 -7.62
CA ASP A 286 -36.25 -71.81 -6.26
C ASP A 286 -36.47 -70.60 -5.33
N GLU A 287 -36.06 -69.40 -5.77
CA GLU A 287 -36.17 -68.17 -5.00
C GLU A 287 -37.50 -67.45 -5.29
N LYS A 288 -37.99 -66.73 -4.27
CA LYS A 288 -39.23 -65.96 -4.33
C LYS A 288 -39.07 -64.64 -3.58
N GLU A 289 -39.75 -63.62 -4.09
CA GLU A 289 -39.79 -62.32 -3.44
C GLU A 289 -41.18 -61.69 -3.60
N THR A 290 -41.61 -60.97 -2.57
CA THR A 290 -42.82 -60.16 -2.59
C THR A 290 -42.46 -58.70 -2.45
N LEU A 291 -42.68 -57.90 -3.51
CA LEU A 291 -42.53 -56.44 -3.49
C LEU A 291 -43.89 -55.77 -3.33
N LYS A 292 -43.91 -54.60 -2.69
CA LYS A 292 -45.12 -53.83 -2.44
C LYS A 292 -44.88 -52.37 -2.80
N GLU A 293 -45.40 -51.99 -3.96
CA GLU A 293 -45.20 -50.67 -4.52
C GLU A 293 -46.44 -49.80 -4.38
N LEU A 294 -46.24 -48.59 -3.87
CA LEU A 294 -47.30 -47.58 -3.87
C LEU A 294 -47.30 -46.86 -5.22
N MET A 295 -48.40 -46.96 -5.95
CA MET A 295 -48.55 -46.33 -7.24
C MET A 295 -49.64 -45.27 -7.18
N CYS A 296 -49.37 -44.06 -7.67
CA CYS A 296 -50.33 -42.96 -7.71
C CYS A 296 -50.51 -42.42 -9.13
N ILE A 297 -51.72 -41.94 -9.43
CA ILE A 297 -52.03 -41.27 -10.70
C ILE A 297 -51.45 -39.86 -10.67
N ASN A 298 -50.64 -39.52 -11.67
CA ASN A 298 -50.10 -38.17 -11.87
C ASN A 298 -51.11 -37.26 -12.61
N ASP A 299 -50.75 -35.99 -12.78
CA ASP A 299 -51.62 -34.97 -13.42
C ASP A 299 -51.96 -35.29 -14.89
N LYS A 300 -51.23 -36.21 -15.53
CA LYS A 300 -51.49 -36.71 -16.89
C LYS A 300 -52.38 -37.96 -16.92
N GLY A 301 -52.88 -38.42 -15.78
CA GLY A 301 -53.68 -39.65 -15.69
C GLY A 301 -52.87 -40.94 -15.74
N LEU A 302 -51.54 -40.88 -15.65
CA LEU A 302 -50.64 -42.04 -15.72
C LEU A 302 -50.21 -42.50 -14.32
N TRP A 303 -50.08 -43.81 -14.15
CA TRP A 303 -49.61 -44.42 -12.90
C TRP A 303 -48.10 -44.27 -12.75
N LYS A 304 -47.66 -43.83 -11.58
CA LYS A 304 -46.25 -43.70 -11.21
C LYS A 304 -45.96 -44.33 -9.85
N VAL A 305 -44.83 -45.01 -9.71
CA VAL A 305 -44.32 -45.51 -8.42
C VAL A 305 -43.79 -44.32 -7.58
N ILE A 306 -44.18 -44.25 -6.30
CA ILE A 306 -43.78 -43.20 -5.35
C ILE A 306 -42.84 -43.75 -4.28
#